data_AF-A0A6P2XVD3-F1
#
_entry.id   AF-A0A6P2XVD3-F1
#
_cell.length_a   1.000
_cell.length_b   1.000
_cell.length_c   1.000
_cell.angle_alpha   90.00
_cell.angle_beta   90.00
_cell.angle_gamma   90.00
#
_symmetry.space_group_name_H-M   'P 1'
#
loop_
_entity.id
_entity.type
_entity.pdbx_description
1 polymer ?
#
loop_
_entity_poly.entity_id
_entity_poly.type
_entity_poly.pdbx_seq_one_letter_code
_entity_poly.pdbx_strand_id
1 'polypeptide(L)'
;MRKLNFGAVDRCSVRLNTATLFGLKAAYEDFAKTGQDLHNFEISVEDRGASMADPGPDDDVIIVTFVAKLIPGMRGLGNANRLGKSIEYVISPETGEVLGVFGTK
;
A
#
# COMPACT_ATOMS: atom_id res chain seq x y z
N MET A 1 -8.11 -9.55 17.80
CA MET A 1 -7.12 -9.96 16.77
C MET A 1 -7.80 -10.46 15.51
N ARG A 2 -7.69 -9.70 14.41
CA ARG A 2 -8.12 -10.10 13.05
C ARG A 2 -6.90 -10.58 12.29
N LYS A 3 -6.99 -11.76 11.67
CA LYS A 3 -5.94 -12.32 10.81
C LYS A 3 -6.22 -11.90 9.36
N LEU A 4 -5.19 -11.46 8.66
CA LEU A 4 -5.23 -10.91 7.31
C LEU A 4 -4.03 -11.46 6.54
N ASN A 5 -4.05 -11.31 5.22
CA ASN A 5 -2.98 -11.73 4.32
C ASN A 5 -1.64 -11.06 4.63
N PHE A 6 -1.65 -9.81 5.12
CA PHE A 6 -0.43 -9.13 5.54
C PHE A 6 0.02 -9.44 6.99
N GLY A 7 -0.77 -10.23 7.74
CA GLY A 7 -0.45 -10.64 9.10
C GLY A 7 -1.62 -10.58 10.08
N ALA A 8 -1.46 -9.89 11.20
CA ALA A 8 -2.49 -9.82 12.23
C ALA A 8 -2.61 -8.40 12.79
N VAL A 9 -3.85 -7.93 12.90
CA VAL A 9 -4.19 -6.64 13.49
C VAL A 9 -4.89 -6.87 14.83
N ASP A 10 -4.41 -6.18 15.86
CA ASP A 10 -5.07 -6.09 17.15
C ASP A 10 -5.31 -4.63 17.53
N ARG A 11 -5.96 -4.37 18.66
CA ARG A 11 -6.47 -3.03 19.03
C ARG A 11 -5.39 -1.92 18.97
N CYS A 12 -4.16 -2.24 19.35
CA CYS A 12 -3.06 -1.28 19.47
C CYS A 12 -1.75 -1.76 18.82
N SER A 13 -1.80 -2.82 18.01
CA SER A 13 -0.60 -3.38 17.40
C SER A 13 -0.91 -4.06 16.07
N VAL A 14 0.06 -4.00 15.17
CA VAL A 14 0.06 -4.79 13.94
C VAL A 14 1.26 -5.71 13.97
N ARG A 15 1.05 -6.98 13.61
CA ARG A 15 2.11 -7.94 13.35
C ARG A 15 2.11 -8.23 11.86
N LEU A 16 3.24 -7.95 11.21
CA LEU A 16 3.43 -8.25 9.79
C LEU A 16 4.01 -9.65 9.63
N ASN A 17 3.58 -10.38 8.60
CA ASN A 17 4.28 -11.60 8.19
C ASN A 17 5.53 -11.27 7.34
N THR A 18 6.37 -12.27 7.11
CA THR A 18 7.64 -12.08 6.39
C THR A 18 7.42 -11.68 4.93
N ALA A 19 6.39 -12.22 4.26
CA ALA A 19 6.03 -11.83 2.90
C ALA A 19 5.72 -10.33 2.81
N THR A 20 4.97 -9.79 3.77
CA THR A 20 4.68 -8.35 3.83
C THR A 20 5.94 -7.52 4.03
N LEU A 21 6.87 -7.98 4.88
CA LEU A 21 8.14 -7.28 5.09
C LEU A 21 8.97 -7.23 3.78
N PHE A 22 9.05 -8.34 3.05
CA PHE A 22 9.76 -8.37 1.76
C PHE A 22 9.07 -7.49 0.72
N GLY A 23 7.73 -7.54 0.64
CA GLY A 23 6.96 -6.67 -0.24
C GLY A 23 7.15 -5.19 0.07
N LEU A 24 7.13 -4.80 1.35
CA LEU A 24 7.39 -3.42 1.79
C LEU A 24 8.81 -2.96 1.40
N LYS A 25 9.81 -3.82 1.58
CA LYS A 25 11.19 -3.52 1.15
C LYS A 25 11.26 -3.30 -0.36
N ALA A 26 10.70 -4.23 -1.15
CA ALA A 26 10.71 -4.13 -2.60
C ALA A 26 9.95 -2.90 -3.11
N ALA A 27 8.78 -2.62 -2.54
CA ALA A 27 7.97 -1.45 -2.85
C ALA A 27 8.71 -0.14 -2.52
N TYR A 28 9.39 -0.07 -1.37
CA TYR A 28 10.22 1.08 -1.00
C TYR A 28 11.40 1.28 -1.96
N GLU A 29 12.14 0.22 -2.27
CA GLU A 29 13.29 0.27 -3.17
C GLU A 29 12.89 0.72 -4.58
N ASP A 30 11.70 0.30 -5.04
CA ASP A 30 11.17 0.76 -6.32
C ASP A 30 10.67 2.21 -6.26
N PHE A 31 9.89 2.56 -5.22
CA PHE A 31 9.39 3.93 -5.01
C PHE A 31 10.54 4.94 -4.94
N ALA A 32 11.65 4.59 -4.28
CA ALA A 32 12.82 5.46 -4.14
C ALA A 32 13.42 5.87 -5.51
N LYS A 33 13.29 5.02 -6.55
CA LYS A 33 13.76 5.34 -7.91
C LYS A 33 12.97 6.47 -8.57
N THR A 34 11.77 6.77 -8.08
CA THR A 34 10.93 7.86 -8.60
C THR A 34 11.46 9.24 -8.25
N GLY A 35 12.34 9.34 -7.25
CA GLY A 35 12.88 10.61 -6.75
C GLY A 35 11.87 11.48 -5.98
N GLN A 36 10.68 10.96 -5.71
CA GLN A 36 9.67 11.68 -4.90
C GLN A 36 10.09 11.71 -3.43
N ASP A 37 9.84 12.85 -2.76
CA ASP A 37 10.13 12.99 -1.33
C ASP A 37 9.16 12.14 -0.50
N LEU A 38 9.68 11.10 0.16
CA LEU A 38 8.90 10.18 0.98
C LEU A 38 8.15 10.88 2.13
N HIS A 39 8.63 12.03 2.62
CA HIS A 39 7.95 12.77 3.69
C HIS A 39 6.56 13.27 3.27
N ASN A 40 6.31 13.36 1.97
CA ASN A 40 5.03 13.74 1.39
C ASN A 40 4.02 12.60 1.32
N PHE A 41 4.32 11.42 1.86
CA PHE A 41 3.49 10.22 1.72
C PHE A 41 3.13 9.60 3.06
N GLU A 42 2.00 8.90 3.06
CA GLU A 42 1.62 7.91 4.06
C GLU A 42 1.65 6.52 3.40
N ILE A 43 2.00 5.49 4.15
CA ILE A 43 2.06 4.13 3.62
C ILE A 43 0.86 3.36 4.18
N SER A 44 0.00 2.89 3.28
CA SER A 44 -1.10 2.00 3.60
C SER A 44 -0.73 0.56 3.26
N VAL A 45 -1.14 -0.38 4.11
CA VAL A 45 -1.07 -1.82 3.84
C VAL A 45 -2.47 -2.39 3.99
N GLU A 46 -2.95 -3.03 2.94
CA GLU A 46 -4.32 -3.53 2.84
C GLU A 46 -4.33 -5.00 2.40
N ASP A 47 -5.33 -5.72 2.88
CA ASP A 47 -5.67 -7.06 2.39
C ASP A 47 -6.84 -6.88 1.44
N ARG A 48 -6.57 -7.04 0.13
CA ARG A 48 -7.54 -6.71 -0.92
C ARG A 48 -8.77 -7.60 -0.83
N GLY A 49 -8.59 -8.91 -0.71
CA GLY A 49 -9.69 -9.86 -0.58
C GLY A 49 -10.56 -9.55 0.64
N ALA A 50 -9.94 -9.22 1.78
CA ALA A 50 -10.67 -8.91 3.02
C ALA A 50 -11.32 -7.50 3.04
N SER A 51 -11.01 -6.64 2.06
CA SER A 51 -11.62 -5.31 1.87
C SER A 51 -12.90 -5.37 1.03
N MET A 52 -13.09 -6.43 0.24
CA MET A 52 -14.17 -6.57 -0.73
C MET A 52 -15.34 -7.39 -0.17
N ALA A 53 -16.55 -7.13 -0.70
CA ALA A 53 -17.75 -7.87 -0.33
C ALA A 53 -17.84 -9.26 -1.00
N ASP A 54 -17.26 -9.42 -2.19
CA ASP A 54 -17.24 -10.66 -2.98
C ASP A 54 -15.88 -10.79 -3.70
N PRO A 55 -14.82 -11.25 -3.01
CA PRO A 55 -13.48 -11.31 -3.56
C PRO A 55 -13.31 -12.45 -4.57
N GLY A 56 -12.66 -12.15 -5.70
CA GLY A 56 -12.23 -13.16 -6.67
C GLY A 56 -10.89 -13.82 -6.28
N PRO A 57 -10.46 -14.85 -7.03
CA PRO A 57 -9.17 -15.51 -6.79
C PRO A 57 -7.97 -14.57 -6.97
N ASP A 58 -8.07 -13.58 -7.85
CA ASP A 58 -7.00 -12.59 -8.09
C ASP A 58 -6.93 -11.49 -7.01
N ASP A 59 -7.91 -11.44 -6.09
CA ASP A 59 -7.94 -10.49 -4.99
C ASP A 59 -7.21 -11.00 -3.73
N ASP A 60 -6.67 -12.22 -3.76
CA ASP A 60 -5.83 -12.78 -2.69
C ASP A 60 -4.41 -12.20 -2.70
N VAL A 61 -4.33 -10.89 -2.43
CA VAL A 61 -3.10 -10.10 -2.51
C VAL A 61 -3.02 -9.09 -1.37
N ILE A 62 -1.78 -8.72 -1.04
CA ILE A 62 -1.49 -7.59 -0.16
C ILE A 62 -1.28 -6.36 -1.04
N ILE A 63 -1.92 -5.25 -0.68
CA ILE A 63 -1.75 -3.97 -1.36
C ILE A 63 -0.91 -3.05 -0.48
N VAL A 64 0.17 -2.51 -1.03
CA VAL A 64 0.99 -1.48 -0.39
C VAL A 64 0.86 -0.20 -1.20
N THR A 65 0.34 0.86 -0.59
CA THR A 65 0.13 2.14 -1.30
C THR A 65 0.90 3.26 -0.62
N PHE A 66 1.75 3.94 -1.40
CA PHE A 66 2.36 5.21 -1.04
C PHE A 66 1.37 6.32 -1.38
N VAL A 67 0.54 6.71 -0.41
CA VAL A 67 -0.51 7.71 -0.56
C VAL A 67 0.07 9.11 -0.40
N ALA A 68 0.07 9.90 -1.47
CA ALA A 68 0.55 11.28 -1.41
C ALA A 68 -0.38 12.13 -0.53
N LYS A 69 0.22 12.82 0.44
CA LYS A 69 -0.46 13.77 1.33
C LYS A 69 -1.02 14.93 0.52
N LEU A 70 -2.14 15.46 1.01
CA LEU A 70 -2.71 16.69 0.48
C LEU A 70 -1.87 17.89 0.89
N ILE A 71 -1.77 18.89 0.01
CA ILE A 71 -1.23 20.20 0.37
C ILE A 71 -2.13 20.80 1.48
N PRO A 72 -1.56 21.19 2.64
CA PRO A 72 -2.33 21.78 3.71
C PRO A 72 -3.15 22.99 3.23
N GLY A 73 -4.43 23.06 3.59
CA GLY A 73 -5.31 24.16 3.19
C GLY A 73 -5.93 24.04 1.78
N MET A 74 -5.51 23.07 0.97
CA MET A 74 -6.03 22.86 -0.40
C MET A 74 -6.89 21.60 -0.48
N ARG A 75 -8.07 21.59 0.15
CA ARG A 75 -9.08 20.53 -0.06
C ARG A 75 -9.91 20.84 -1.31
N GLY A 76 -10.30 19.83 -2.09
CA GLY A 76 -11.34 19.96 -3.13
C GLY A 76 -10.92 20.04 -4.61
N LEU A 77 -9.63 19.97 -4.98
CA LEU A 77 -9.19 19.99 -6.39
C LEU A 77 -8.64 18.64 -6.89
N GLY A 78 -8.99 17.53 -6.23
CA GLY A 78 -8.55 16.20 -6.63
C GLY A 78 -7.03 16.02 -6.59
N ASN A 79 -6.44 15.43 -7.63
CA ASN A 79 -4.99 15.11 -7.67
C ASN A 79 -4.07 16.32 -7.86
N ALA A 80 -4.59 17.47 -8.28
CA ALA A 80 -3.79 18.70 -8.36
C ALA A 80 -3.31 19.17 -6.98
N ASN A 81 -3.92 18.68 -5.90
CA ASN A 81 -3.62 19.09 -4.53
C ASN A 81 -2.76 18.09 -3.76
N ARG A 82 -2.09 17.15 -4.44
CA ARG A 82 -1.21 16.18 -3.79
C ARG A 82 0.24 16.62 -3.87
N LEU A 83 1.00 16.35 -2.82
CA LEU A 83 2.45 16.62 -2.72
C LEU A 83 3.32 15.59 -3.50
N GLY A 84 2.69 14.83 -4.40
CA GLY A 84 3.31 13.79 -5.20
C GLY A 84 2.27 12.90 -5.91
N LYS A 85 2.76 11.91 -6.65
CA LYS A 85 1.98 10.87 -7.34
C LYS A 85 1.93 9.62 -6.48
N SER A 86 0.73 9.19 -6.09
CA SER A 86 0.58 7.98 -5.28
C SER A 86 0.83 6.74 -6.14
N ILE A 87 1.43 5.72 -5.53
CA ILE A 87 1.80 4.48 -6.21
C ILE A 87 1.32 3.31 -5.37
N GLU A 88 0.67 2.36 -6.03
CA GLU A 88 0.16 1.13 -5.47
C GLU A 88 1.02 -0.05 -5.97
N TYR A 89 1.35 -0.93 -5.04
CA TYR A 89 2.12 -2.15 -5.28
C TYR A 89 1.25 -3.35 -4.87
N VAL A 90 1.09 -4.30 -5.79
CA VAL A 90 0.40 -5.56 -5.54
C VAL A 90 1.44 -6.59 -5.13
N ILE A 91 1.27 -7.19 -3.96
CA ILE A 91 2.26 -8.06 -3.33
C ILE A 91 1.66 -9.45 -3.12
N SER A 92 2.42 -10.49 -3.48
CA SER A 92 2.08 -11.88 -3.18
C SER A 92 2.07 -12.12 -1.66
N PRO A 93 0.97 -12.65 -1.09
CA PRO A 93 0.89 -12.95 0.34
C PRO A 93 1.79 -14.13 0.74
N GLU A 94 2.17 -14.99 -0.21
CA GLU A 94 3.02 -16.15 0.03
C GLU A 94 4.50 -15.80 0.01
N THR A 95 4.95 -15.05 -1.01
CA THR A 95 6.38 -14.83 -1.28
C THR A 95 6.84 -13.42 -0.93
N GLY A 96 5.92 -12.44 -0.92
CA GLY A 96 6.27 -11.02 -0.82
C GLY A 96 6.77 -10.40 -2.13
N GLU A 97 6.67 -11.12 -3.25
CA GLU A 97 7.04 -10.60 -4.57
C GLU A 97 6.05 -9.53 -5.04
N VAL A 98 6.57 -8.52 -5.75
CA VAL A 98 5.74 -7.49 -6.39
C VAL A 98 5.16 -8.07 -7.68
N LEU A 99 3.85 -8.28 -7.70
CA LEU A 99 3.07 -8.79 -8.83
C LEU A 99 2.66 -7.69 -9.82
N GLY A 100 2.57 -6.44 -9.34
CA GLY A 100 2.18 -5.30 -10.17
C GLY A 100 2.44 -3.96 -9.50
N VAL A 101 2.61 -2.92 -10.32
CA VAL A 101 2.81 -1.54 -9.88
C VAL A 101 1.87 -0.63 -10.66
N PHE A 102 1.08 0.17 -9.95
CA PHE A 102 0.07 1.03 -10.54
C PHE A 102 0.24 2.45 -10.01
N GLY A 103 0.33 3.42 -10.92
CA GLY A 103 0.18 4.83 -10.54
C GLY A 103 -1.29 5.14 -10.33
N THR A 104 -1.64 5.76 -9.20
CA THR A 104 -2.99 6.34 -9.07
C THR A 104 -3.02 7.59 -9.95
N LYS A 105 -3.85 7.56 -11.01
CA LYS A 105 -4.14 8.75 -11.82
C LYS A 105 -4.73 9.86 -10.99
#